data_AF-A0A165ES24-F1
#
_entry.id   AF-A0A165ES24-F1
#
_cell.length_a   1.000
_cell.length_b   1.000
_cell.length_c   1.000
_cell.angle_alpha   90.00
_cell.angle_beta   90.00
_cell.angle_gamma   90.00
#
_symmetry.space_group_name_H-M   'P 1'
#
loop_
_entity.id
_entity.type
_entity.pdbx_description
1 polymer ?
#
loop_
_entity_poly.entity_id
_entity_poly.type
_entity_poly.pdbx_seq_one_letter_code
_entity_poly.pdbx_strand_id
1 'polypeptide(L)'
;SYRTVGLESCLLKFFMMLLDARVREWAEARGLLPPTQNGFRAGRRTNNNVFILRCAAARARAHRKVLYLASVDISNAFPSVNHDILWDKLRKLGMGGPLFD
;
A
#
# COMPACT_ATOMS: atom_id res chain seq x y z
N SER A 1 13.30 3.19 19.43
CA SER A 1 12.16 2.61 18.71
C SER A 1 12.51 1.17 18.38
N TYR A 2 11.80 0.19 18.96
CA TYR A 2 11.97 -1.22 18.63
C TYR A 2 10.96 -1.60 17.55
N ARG A 3 11.42 -2.28 16.50
CA ARG A 3 10.56 -2.83 15.44
C ARG A 3 10.60 -4.35 15.55
N THR A 4 9.54 -4.93 16.07
CA THR A 4 9.40 -6.39 16.13
C THR A 4 9.30 -6.93 14.71
N VAL A 5 10.04 -8.00 14.42
CA VAL A 5 9.94 -8.76 13.17
C VAL A 5 9.41 -10.15 13.54
N GLY A 6 8.26 -10.52 12.99
CA GLY A 6 7.76 -11.88 13.08
C GLY A 6 8.56 -12.78 12.14
N LEU A 7 9.26 -13.77 12.67
CA LEU A 7 9.92 -14.79 11.87
C LEU A 7 8.97 -15.97 11.70
N GLU A 8 8.63 -16.28 10.46
CA GLU A 8 7.75 -17.38 10.12
C GLU A 8 8.53 -18.58 9.58
N SER A 9 7.91 -19.76 9.62
CA SER A 9 8.46 -20.93 8.96
C SER A 9 8.59 -20.71 7.44
N CYS A 10 9.60 -21.33 6.83
CA CYS A 10 9.81 -21.23 5.37
C CYS A 10 8.57 -21.67 4.57
N LEU A 11 7.88 -22.71 5.05
CA LEU A 11 6.66 -23.22 4.42
C LEU A 11 5.52 -22.19 4.48
N LEU A 12 5.30 -21.58 5.64
CA LEU A 12 4.27 -20.54 5.79
C LEU A 12 4.60 -19.32 4.92
N LYS A 13 5.85 -18.87 4.92
CA LYS A 13 6.32 -17.77 4.08
C LYS A 13 6.08 -18.05 2.59
N PHE A 14 6.39 -19.26 2.13
CA PHE A 14 6.15 -19.67 0.75
C PHE A 14 4.65 -19.62 0.40
N PHE A 15 3.81 -20.17 1.28
CA PHE A 15 2.36 -20.11 1.11
C PHE A 15 1.84 -18.66 1.06
N MET A 16 2.29 -17.78 1.97
CA MET A 16 1.92 -16.37 1.96
C MET A 16 2.38 -15.63 0.71
N MET A 17 3.53 -16.00 0.14
CA MET A 17 3.97 -15.44 -1.15
C MET A 17 3.01 -15.79 -2.30
N LEU A 18 2.46 -17.02 -2.31
CA LEU A 18 1.45 -17.42 -3.30
C LEU A 18 0.14 -16.65 -3.10
N LEU A 19 -0.29 -16.45 -1.84
CA LEU A 19 -1.45 -15.62 -1.51
C LEU A 19 -1.27 -14.18 -1.98
N ASP A 20 -0.14 -13.56 -1.63
CA ASP A 20 0.20 -12.19 -1.98
C ASP A 20 0.21 -11.99 -3.51
N ALA A 21 0.77 -12.94 -4.27
CA ALA A 21 0.75 -12.88 -5.73
C ALA A 21 -0.69 -12.83 -6.29
N ARG A 22 -1.57 -13.71 -5.81
CA ARG A 22 -2.98 -13.76 -6.24
C ARG A 22 -3.76 -12.51 -5.86
N VAL A 23 -3.59 -12.03 -4.62
CA VAL A 23 -4.27 -10.82 -4.13
C VAL A 23 -3.81 -9.59 -4.92
N ARG A 24 -2.51 -9.48 -5.23
CA ARG A 24 -1.99 -8.39 -6.05
C ARG A 24 -2.55 -8.41 -7.46
N GLU A 25 -2.56 -9.56 -8.11
CA GLU A 25 -3.13 -9.71 -9.46
C GLU A 25 -4.61 -9.32 -9.48
N TRP A 26 -5.39 -9.81 -8.51
CA TRP A 26 -6.80 -9.45 -8.35
C TRP A 26 -7.01 -7.94 -8.15
N ALA A 27 -6.22 -7.32 -7.26
CA ALA A 27 -6.34 -5.89 -6.96
C ALA A 27 -5.96 -4.99 -8.15
N GLU A 28 -4.95 -5.39 -8.93
CA GLU A 28 -4.54 -4.69 -10.15
C GLU A 28 -5.55 -4.87 -11.28
N ALA A 29 -6.01 -6.09 -11.53
CA ALA A 29 -6.98 -6.40 -12.58
C ALA A 29 -8.31 -5.66 -12.37
N ARG A 30 -8.71 -5.46 -11.12
CA ARG A 30 -9.90 -4.68 -10.74
C ARG A 30 -9.64 -3.18 -10.57
N GLY A 31 -8.40 -2.72 -10.73
CA GLY A 31 -8.05 -1.31 -10.58
C GLY A 31 -8.33 -0.74 -9.18
N LEU A 32 -8.23 -1.56 -8.13
CA LEU A 32 -8.60 -1.17 -6.75
C LEU A 32 -7.59 -0.20 -6.12
N LEU A 33 -6.35 -0.21 -6.60
CA LEU A 33 -5.27 0.63 -6.08
C LEU A 33 -5.18 1.95 -6.85
N PRO A 34 -5.21 3.10 -6.17
CA PRO A 34 -5.13 4.39 -6.84
C PRO A 34 -3.78 4.55 -7.55
N PRO A 35 -3.73 5.28 -8.68
CA PRO A 35 -2.49 5.47 -9.45
C PRO A 35 -1.41 6.24 -8.68
N THR A 36 -1.79 6.96 -7.62
CA THR A 36 -0.91 7.69 -6.71
C THR A 36 -0.20 6.79 -5.69
N GLN A 37 -0.67 5.54 -5.51
CA GLN A 37 -0.03 4.59 -4.60
C GLN A 37 1.19 3.94 -5.27
N ASN A 38 2.38 4.27 -4.76
CA ASN A 38 3.65 3.73 -5.23
C ASN A 38 4.24 2.63 -4.32
N GLY A 39 3.89 2.61 -3.03
CA GLY A 39 4.41 1.63 -2.08
C GLY A 39 3.84 0.22 -2.31
N PHE A 40 4.69 -0.80 -2.12
CA PHE A 40 4.33 -2.22 -2.22
C PHE A 40 3.66 -2.64 -3.54
N ARG A 41 3.89 -1.89 -4.62
CA ARG A 41 3.28 -2.10 -5.92
C ARG A 41 4.35 -2.37 -6.99
N ALA A 42 4.19 -3.45 -7.75
CA ALA A 42 5.14 -3.82 -8.80
C ALA A 42 5.26 -2.72 -9.86
N GLY A 43 6.47 -2.48 -10.36
CA GLY A 43 6.75 -1.45 -11.36
C GLY A 43 6.66 0.01 -10.85
N ARG A 44 6.28 0.25 -9.60
CA ARG A 44 6.28 1.58 -8.97
C ARG A 44 7.49 1.73 -8.06
N ARG A 45 8.02 2.95 -7.97
CA ARG A 45 9.20 3.27 -7.15
C ARG A 45 8.92 4.48 -6.27
N THR A 46 9.58 4.52 -5.11
CA THR A 46 9.49 5.64 -4.15
C THR A 46 9.95 6.98 -4.76
N ASN A 47 10.90 6.93 -5.71
CA ASN A 47 11.38 8.10 -6.44
C ASN A 47 10.27 8.87 -7.17
N ASN A 48 9.16 8.20 -7.54
CA ASN A 48 8.02 8.86 -8.18
C ASN A 48 7.42 9.94 -7.27
N ASN A 49 7.23 9.63 -5.98
CA ASN A 49 6.65 10.56 -5.02
C ASN A 49 7.56 11.78 -4.79
N VAL A 50 8.87 11.53 -4.66
CA VAL A 50 9.87 12.61 -4.48
C VAL A 50 9.94 13.50 -5.72
N PHE A 51 9.88 12.90 -6.91
CA PHE A 51 9.84 13.64 -8.17
C PHE A 51 8.60 14.55 -8.25
N ILE A 52 7.41 14.01 -7.95
CA ILE A 52 6.16 14.79 -7.93
C ILE A 52 6.26 15.97 -6.97
N LEU A 53 6.77 15.75 -5.75
CA LEU A 53 6.95 16.80 -4.75
C LEU A 53 7.94 17.88 -5.24
N ARG A 54 9.06 17.47 -5.83
CA ARG A 54 10.05 18.41 -6.41
C ARG A 54 9.42 19.25 -7.52
N CYS A 55 8.65 18.65 -8.42
CA CYS A 55 7.94 19.35 -9.49
C CYS A 55 6.91 20.34 -8.92
N ALA A 56 6.14 19.94 -7.91
CA ALA A 56 5.19 20.82 -7.24
C ALA A 56 5.87 22.04 -6.60
N ALA A 57 7.00 21.82 -5.91
CA ALA A 57 7.79 22.89 -5.31
C ALA A 57 8.37 23.85 -6.37
N ALA A 58 8.91 23.32 -7.47
CA ALA A 58 9.42 24.11 -8.58
C ALA A 58 8.31 24.98 -9.22
N ARG A 59 7.12 24.40 -9.43
CA ARG A 59 5.96 25.10 -9.96
C ARG A 59 5.47 26.21 -9.04
N ALA A 60 5.39 25.95 -7.74
CA ALA A 60 4.99 26.96 -6.75
C ALA A 60 5.97 28.14 -6.74
N ARG A 61 7.29 27.87 -6.79
CA ARG A 61 8.34 28.88 -6.90
C ARG A 61 8.20 29.72 -8.18
N ALA A 62 7.96 29.09 -9.31
CA ALA A 62 7.79 29.79 -10.60
C ALA A 62 6.59 30.76 -10.59
N HIS A 63 5.49 30.39 -9.92
CA HIS A 63 4.31 31.23 -9.80
C HIS A 63 4.29 32.14 -8.57
N ARG A 64 5.39 32.21 -7.79
CA ARG A 64 5.48 32.96 -6.53
C ARG A 64 4.34 32.61 -5.55
N LYS A 65 3.94 31.34 -5.52
CA LYS A 65 2.95 30.79 -4.58
C LYS A 65 3.65 30.02 -3.47
N VAL A 66 3.06 30.03 -2.28
CA VAL A 66 3.49 29.18 -1.16
C VAL A 66 2.93 27.76 -1.38
N LEU A 67 3.77 26.75 -1.20
CA LEU A 67 3.37 25.35 -1.18
C LEU A 67 3.34 24.87 0.28
N TYR A 68 2.19 24.36 0.71
CA TYR A 68 2.05 23.70 2.01
C TYR A 68 2.10 22.18 1.82
N LEU A 69 2.79 21.47 2.73
CA LEU A 69 2.91 20.02 2.73
C LEU A 69 2.44 19.46 4.07
N ALA A 70 1.53 18.50 4.03
CA ALA A 70 1.17 17.69 5.18
C ALA A 70 1.76 16.29 5.01
N SER A 71 2.61 15.87 5.95
CA SER A 71 3.11 14.50 6.02
C SER A 71 2.35 13.77 7.12
N VAL A 72 1.54 12.79 6.73
CA VAL A 72 0.74 11.98 7.66
C VAL A 72 1.35 10.58 7.73
N ASP A 73 1.61 10.11 8.95
CA ASP A 73 2.13 8.76 9.21
C ASP A 73 1.24 8.05 10.23
N ILE A 74 1.02 6.75 10.05
CA ILE A 74 0.18 5.94 10.93
C ILE A 74 1.09 5.20 11.92
N SER A 75 0.93 5.51 13.20
CA SER A 75 1.65 4.81 14.27
C SER A 75 1.24 3.35 14.33
N ASN A 76 2.22 2.44 14.30
CA ASN A 76 2.01 0.98 14.34
C ASN A 76 0.97 0.48 13.32
N ALA A 77 1.14 0.84 12.05
CA ALA A 77 0.16 0.55 11.01
C ALA A 77 -0.23 -0.94 10.89
N PHE A 78 0.71 -1.90 11.01
CA PHE A 78 0.36 -3.33 10.92
C PHE A 78 -0.39 -3.86 12.15
N PRO A 79 0.07 -3.63 13.41
CA PRO A 79 -0.66 -4.11 14.58
C PRO A 79 -1.99 -3.40 14.84
N SER A 80 -2.18 -2.19 14.30
CA SER A 80 -3.39 -1.38 14.54
C SER A 80 -4.57 -1.70 13.61
N VAL A 81 -4.38 -2.56 12.61
CA VAL A 81 -5.48 -2.90 11.69
C VAL A 81 -6.52 -3.76 12.40
N ASN A 82 -7.78 -3.33 12.38
CA ASN A 82 -8.90 -4.17 12.78
C ASN A 82 -9.19 -5.21 11.67
N HIS A 83 -9.01 -6.48 11.99
CA HIS A 83 -9.16 -7.57 11.02
C HIS A 83 -10.60 -7.74 10.53
N ASP A 84 -11.61 -7.59 11.39
CA ASP A 84 -13.02 -7.76 10.99
C ASP A 84 -13.43 -6.74 9.94
N ILE A 85 -13.03 -5.48 10.14
CA ILE A 85 -13.27 -4.39 9.19
C ILE A 85 -12.51 -4.63 7.87
N LEU A 86 -11.26 -5.10 7.95
CA LEU A 86 -10.48 -5.43 6.77
C LEU A 86 -11.16 -6.52 5.93
N TRP A 87 -11.56 -7.62 6.57
CA TRP A 87 -12.24 -8.72 5.88
C TRP A 87 -13.58 -8.32 5.30
N ASP A 88 -14.40 -7.57 6.04
CA ASP A 88 -15.66 -7.03 5.53
C ASP A 88 -15.45 -6.16 4.29
N LYS A 89 -14.43 -5.28 4.31
CA LYS A 89 -14.08 -4.45 3.16
C LYS A 89 -13.64 -5.29 1.96
N LEU A 90 -12.79 -6.30 2.16
CA LEU A 90 -12.31 -7.16 1.08
C LEU A 90 -13.46 -7.98 0.46
N ARG A 91 -14.37 -8.53 1.29
CA ARG A 91 -15.57 -9.22 0.80
C ARG A 91 -16.47 -8.29 -0.02
N LYS A 92 -16.72 -7.06 0.44
CA LYS A 92 -17.49 -6.04 -0.29
C LYS A 92 -16.84 -5.65 -1.62
N LEU A 93 -15.51 -5.67 -1.70
CA LEU A 93 -14.76 -5.47 -2.94
C LEU A 93 -14.79 -6.72 -3.85
N GLY A 94 -15.43 -7.80 -3.40
CA GLY A 94 -15.61 -9.05 -4.11
C GLY A 94 -14.37 -9.95 -4.11
N MET A 95 -13.58 -9.89 -3.03
CA MET A 95 -12.54 -10.90 -2.74
C MET A 95 -13.24 -12.14 -2.14
N GLY A 96 -13.10 -13.29 -2.79
CA GLY A 96 -13.72 -14.56 -2.42
C GLY A 96 -13.18 -15.72 -3.28
N GLY A 97 -13.65 -16.94 -3.05
CA GLY A 97 -13.25 -18.16 -3.77
C GLY A 97 -12.62 -19.23 -2.86
N PRO A 98 -12.16 -20.38 -3.39
CA PRO A 98 -11.79 -21.57 -2.59
C PRO A 98 -10.69 -21.40 -1.54
N LEU A 99 -10.05 -20.23 -1.51
CA LEU A 99 -8.97 -19.87 -0.60
C LEU A 99 -9.38 -18.77 0.41
N PHE A 100 -10.51 -18.10 0.17
CA PHE A 100 -11.02 -16.95 0.92
C PHE A 100 -12.50 -17.12 1.36
N ASP A 101 -13.17 -18.19 0.90
CA ASP A 101 -14.47 -18.68 1.37
C ASP A 101 -14.31 -19.61 2.57
#